data_AF-A0A423JXG2-F1
#
_entry.id   AF-A0A423JXG2-F1
#
_cell.length_a   1.000
_cell.length_b   1.000
_cell.length_c   1.000
_cell.angle_alpha   90.00
_cell.angle_beta   90.00
_cell.angle_gamma   90.00
#
_symmetry.space_group_name_H-M   'P 1'
#
loop_
_entity.id
_entity.type
_entity.pdbx_description
1 polymer ?
#
loop_
_entity_poly.entity_id
_entity_poly.type
_entity_poly.pdbx_seq_one_letter_code
_entity_poly.pdbx_strand_id
1 'polypeptide(L)'
;MIHSLTGMKPGERYAVESLERTRNFPGFFLDGKYYLGPELMTAVGWLEGQQFLYDELDPAGEPVFPNRVAGIIEDLTLTLADGARLRLNQVRYNAQVDPPAQGINATPDLYRRKAFGLLYDKLVVITGASSGIGRAAAHAFAREGARLVLGARDKAALAEVVEECAARGAIALPVRTDVTNSEQMRALADQAAAFGEGRIDIWINNAGVGAVGNFEETPLEAHEQVLQTDLLGYLRGAYVAWPYFKAQKRGILINTLSLGSWVAQPYAAAYSASKYGLRGLSEALRGELNEYPDIHVCDIYPALMDTPGFRDGGNFTGHALKPPPPIYDPHLVAQAMVACALRPRPSTTVGNAATMARLAHFLVPGFPLLYGWLTRMGLEHSPQSASSSGNLFAPPSGQRRVEGGWRAAKRRPSLLLAVGVTLLLGGALFALNRSGRRDRSLYERE
;
A
#
# COMPACT_ATOMS: atom_id res chain seq x y z
N MET A 1 -32.55 7.55 32.30
CA MET A 1 -32.89 8.38 33.48
C MET A 1 -31.57 8.89 34.03
N ILE A 2 -31.28 10.20 33.91
CA ILE A 2 -29.96 10.75 34.27
C ILE A 2 -29.94 10.96 35.78
N HIS A 3 -28.97 10.32 36.44
CA HIS A 3 -28.86 10.22 37.89
C HIS A 3 -28.34 11.53 38.49
N SER A 4 -29.07 12.10 39.45
CA SER A 4 -28.62 13.24 40.26
C SER A 4 -27.34 12.99 41.07
N LEU A 5 -26.89 11.73 41.14
CA LEU A 5 -25.76 11.28 41.95
C LEU A 5 -24.39 11.40 41.26
N THR A 6 -24.32 11.41 39.93
CA THR A 6 -23.02 11.46 39.22
C THR A 6 -22.52 12.89 38.97
N GLY A 7 -23.40 13.88 39.14
CA GLY A 7 -23.13 15.29 38.84
C GLY A 7 -23.11 15.64 37.34
N MET A 8 -23.26 14.68 36.43
CA MET A 8 -23.28 14.92 34.98
C MET A 8 -24.64 15.45 34.51
N LYS A 9 -24.62 16.41 33.58
CA LYS A 9 -25.84 16.94 32.95
C LYS A 9 -26.10 16.31 31.57
N PRO A 10 -27.38 16.12 31.19
CA PRO A 10 -27.76 15.64 29.85
C PRO A 10 -27.16 16.51 28.73
N GLY A 11 -26.68 15.87 27.66
CA GLY A 11 -26.14 16.54 26.48
C GLY A 11 -24.77 17.20 26.67
N GLU A 12 -24.20 17.15 27.88
CA GLU A 12 -22.85 17.65 28.14
C GLU A 12 -21.82 16.50 28.08
N ARG A 13 -20.59 16.85 27.70
CA ARG A 13 -19.47 15.91 27.64
C ARG A 13 -18.55 16.07 28.84
N TYR A 14 -18.11 14.93 29.39
CA TYR A 14 -17.20 14.90 30.53
C TYR A 14 -16.03 13.97 30.24
N ALA A 15 -14.80 14.47 30.30
CA ALA A 15 -13.59 13.65 30.17
C ALA A 15 -12.97 13.39 31.54
N VAL A 16 -12.36 12.22 31.71
CA VAL A 16 -11.63 11.87 32.93
C VAL A 16 -10.26 12.53 32.87
N GLU A 17 -9.89 13.24 33.93
CA GLU A 17 -8.59 13.88 34.05
C GLU A 17 -7.50 12.84 34.28
N SER A 18 -6.63 12.66 33.28
CA SER A 18 -5.56 11.67 33.32
C SER A 18 -4.35 12.19 34.09
N LEU A 19 -4.08 11.60 35.26
CA LEU A 19 -2.86 11.85 36.03
C LEU A 19 -1.80 10.81 35.68
N GLU A 20 -0.52 11.22 35.60
CA GLU A 20 0.62 10.38 35.15
C GLU A 20 0.78 9.04 35.88
N ARG A 21 0.19 8.88 37.07
CA ARG A 21 0.32 7.68 37.92
C ARG A 21 -0.96 6.86 38.05
N THR A 22 -1.98 7.17 37.26
CA THR A 22 -3.30 6.52 37.30
C THR A 22 -3.68 6.00 35.92
N ARG A 23 -4.59 5.03 35.88
CA ARG A 23 -5.08 4.49 34.61
C ARG A 23 -5.73 5.59 33.77
N ASN A 24 -5.30 5.70 32.52
CA ASN A 24 -5.75 6.71 31.59
C ASN A 24 -7.08 6.29 30.93
N PHE A 25 -8.03 7.21 30.88
CA PHE A 25 -9.33 7.06 30.24
C PHE A 25 -9.43 8.12 29.13
N PRO A 26 -8.94 7.83 27.92
CA PRO A 26 -8.70 8.86 26.88
C PRO A 26 -9.97 9.41 26.21
N GLY A 27 -11.14 8.86 26.58
CA GLY A 27 -12.45 9.19 26.05
C GLY A 27 -13.27 10.18 26.88
N PHE A 28 -14.56 10.28 26.56
CA PHE A 28 -15.53 11.12 27.25
C PHE A 28 -16.86 10.40 27.50
N PHE A 29 -17.56 10.82 28.55
CA PHE A 29 -18.95 10.49 28.81
C PHE A 29 -19.89 11.43 28.06
N LEU A 30 -20.93 10.87 27.45
CA LEU A 30 -22.10 11.59 26.93
C LEU A 30 -23.35 10.74 27.20
N ASP A 31 -24.32 11.34 27.88
CA ASP A 31 -25.60 10.70 28.22
C ASP A 31 -25.48 9.30 28.85
N GLY A 32 -24.49 9.15 29.75
CA GLY A 32 -24.23 7.91 30.48
C GLY A 32 -23.48 6.84 29.69
N LYS A 33 -23.02 7.12 28.47
CA LYS A 33 -22.17 6.25 27.66
C LYS A 33 -20.76 6.81 27.55
N TYR A 34 -19.77 5.94 27.47
CA TYR A 34 -18.36 6.31 27.39
C TYR A 34 -17.76 5.97 26.02
N TYR A 35 -17.09 6.94 25.41
CA TYR A 35 -16.60 6.90 24.03
C TYR A 35 -15.12 7.28 23.96
N LEU A 36 -14.28 6.54 23.24
CA LEU A 36 -12.83 6.82 23.14
C LEU A 36 -12.49 7.99 22.20
N GLY A 37 -13.47 8.58 21.52
CA GLY A 37 -13.26 9.67 20.58
C GLY A 37 -14.57 10.22 20.03
N PRO A 38 -14.60 11.48 19.55
CA PRO A 38 -15.83 12.16 19.13
C PRO A 38 -16.53 11.54 17.92
N GLU A 39 -15.86 10.61 17.23
CA GLU A 39 -16.29 9.94 16.00
C GLU A 39 -16.63 8.46 16.20
N LEU A 40 -16.28 7.90 17.36
CA LEU A 40 -16.62 6.52 17.70
C LEU A 40 -18.08 6.48 18.15
N MET A 41 -18.95 5.96 17.28
CA MET A 41 -20.39 5.80 17.58
C MET A 41 -20.68 4.57 18.45
N THR A 42 -19.66 3.77 18.77
CA THR A 42 -19.77 2.60 19.65
C THR A 42 -19.28 2.97 21.04
N ALA A 43 -20.17 2.87 22.02
CA ALA A 43 -19.80 3.04 23.42
C ALA A 43 -18.96 1.83 23.86
N VAL A 44 -17.83 2.09 24.52
CA VAL A 44 -16.94 1.05 25.10
C VAL A 44 -17.10 0.96 26.62
N GLY A 45 -18.08 1.69 27.17
CA GLY A 45 -18.45 1.66 28.56
C GLY A 45 -19.74 2.45 28.79
N TRP A 46 -20.36 2.26 29.94
CA TRP A 46 -21.61 2.95 30.29
C TRP A 46 -21.78 3.02 31.81
N LEU A 47 -22.74 3.85 32.23
CA LEU A 47 -23.12 3.99 33.62
C LEU A 47 -24.36 3.14 33.94
N GLU A 48 -24.24 2.31 34.97
CA GLU A 48 -25.37 1.67 35.66
C GLU A 48 -25.49 2.30 37.05
N GLY A 49 -26.40 3.28 37.18
CA GLY A 49 -26.46 4.13 38.36
C GLY A 49 -25.18 4.98 38.48
N GLN A 50 -24.38 4.71 39.51
CA GLN A 50 -23.06 5.33 39.70
C GLN A 50 -21.91 4.43 39.22
N GLN A 51 -22.18 3.15 38.91
CA GLN A 51 -21.12 2.23 38.51
C GLN A 51 -20.71 2.50 37.07
N PHE A 52 -19.41 2.72 36.86
CA PHE A 52 -18.83 2.82 35.53
C PHE A 52 -18.38 1.44 35.07
N LEU A 53 -19.13 0.89 34.11
CA LEU A 53 -18.81 -0.34 33.42
C LEU A 53 -17.95 -0.03 32.20
N TYR A 54 -16.83 -0.73 32.05
CA TYR A 54 -15.85 -0.48 31.01
C TYR A 54 -15.39 -1.79 30.37
N ASP A 55 -15.65 -1.91 29.07
CA ASP A 55 -15.62 -3.15 28.30
C ASP A 55 -14.36 -3.29 27.43
N GLU A 56 -13.24 -2.70 27.87
CA GLU A 56 -11.95 -2.87 27.21
C GLU A 56 -11.32 -4.23 27.60
N LEU A 57 -10.74 -4.91 26.61
CA LEU A 57 -9.98 -6.15 26.78
C LEU A 57 -8.49 -5.84 26.63
N ASP A 58 -7.65 -6.50 27.43
CA ASP A 58 -6.21 -6.44 27.27
C ASP A 58 -5.74 -7.27 26.04
N PRO A 59 -4.45 -7.21 25.66
CA PRO A 59 -3.93 -7.99 24.53
C PRO A 59 -4.05 -9.51 24.67
N ALA A 60 -4.33 -10.04 25.87
CA ALA A 60 -4.59 -11.45 26.11
C ALA A 60 -6.09 -11.80 25.99
N GLY A 61 -6.95 -10.81 25.78
CA GLY A 61 -8.40 -10.97 25.65
C GLY A 61 -9.14 -10.97 27.00
N GLU A 62 -8.45 -10.66 28.09
CA GLU A 62 -9.04 -10.60 29.42
C GLU A 62 -9.60 -9.19 29.71
N PRO A 63 -10.73 -9.07 30.44
CA PRO A 63 -11.25 -7.78 30.84
C PRO A 63 -10.21 -6.96 31.60
N VAL A 64 -10.03 -5.71 31.18
CA VAL A 64 -9.09 -4.78 31.82
C VAL A 64 -9.42 -4.54 33.30
N PHE A 65 -10.70 -4.68 33.67
CA PHE A 65 -11.18 -4.61 35.05
C PHE A 65 -11.87 -5.91 35.46
N PRO A 66 -11.65 -6.40 36.70
CA PRO A 66 -12.40 -7.51 37.26
C PRO A 66 -13.91 -7.25 37.20
N ASN A 67 -14.66 -8.18 36.61
CA ASN A 67 -16.11 -8.07 36.41
C ASN A 67 -16.57 -6.82 35.62
N ARG A 68 -15.68 -6.19 34.82
CA ARG A 68 -15.95 -5.00 33.98
C ARG A 68 -16.32 -3.72 34.75
N VAL A 69 -16.13 -3.69 36.07
CA VAL A 69 -16.40 -2.50 36.89
C VAL A 69 -15.12 -1.68 37.00
N ALA A 70 -15.06 -0.54 36.31
CA ALA A 70 -13.92 0.38 36.39
C ALA A 70 -13.91 1.16 37.71
N GLY A 71 -15.08 1.53 38.23
CA GLY A 71 -15.21 2.29 39.47
C GLY A 71 -16.60 2.88 39.69
N ILE A 72 -16.69 3.80 40.66
CA ILE A 72 -17.93 4.51 41.02
C ILE A 72 -17.76 5.99 40.73
N ILE A 73 -18.77 6.61 40.09
CA ILE A 73 -18.82 8.05 39.81
C ILE A 73 -19.81 8.73 40.75
N GLU A 74 -19.31 9.65 41.57
CA GLU A 74 -20.09 10.55 42.42
C GLU A 74 -19.56 11.98 42.29
N ASP A 75 -20.45 12.96 42.17
CA ASP A 75 -20.11 14.39 42.11
C ASP A 75 -18.93 14.71 41.15
N LEU A 76 -19.01 14.23 39.90
CA LEU A 76 -17.98 14.37 38.87
C LEU A 76 -16.61 13.83 39.30
N THR A 77 -16.57 12.81 40.15
CA THR A 77 -15.35 12.13 40.57
C THR A 77 -15.49 10.62 40.37
N LEU A 78 -14.61 10.03 39.56
CA LEU A 78 -14.48 8.58 39.39
C LEU A 78 -13.51 8.03 40.44
N THR A 79 -14.00 7.18 41.33
CA THR A 79 -13.18 6.40 42.26
C THR A 79 -13.00 4.99 41.70
N LEU A 80 -11.77 4.67 41.30
CA LEU A 80 -11.42 3.35 40.75
C LEU A 80 -11.38 2.27 41.83
N ALA A 81 -11.43 1.00 41.41
CA ALA A 81 -11.39 -0.15 42.31
C ALA A 81 -10.11 -0.22 43.19
N ASP A 82 -9.02 0.41 42.76
CA ASP A 82 -7.76 0.54 43.51
C ASP A 82 -7.72 1.74 44.48
N GLY A 83 -8.82 2.49 44.57
CA GLY A 83 -8.96 3.68 45.42
C GLY A 83 -8.49 4.98 44.78
N ALA A 84 -7.96 4.97 43.54
CA ALA A 84 -7.57 6.19 42.86
C ALA A 84 -8.79 7.07 42.52
N ARG A 85 -8.67 8.37 42.76
CA ARG A 85 -9.75 9.35 42.51
C ARG A 85 -9.38 10.23 41.33
N LEU A 86 -10.20 10.18 40.28
CA LEU A 86 -10.03 10.93 39.04
C LEU A 86 -11.18 11.92 38.86
N ARG A 87 -10.86 13.17 38.57
CA ARG A 87 -11.88 14.19 38.37
C ARG A 87 -12.42 14.15 36.95
N LEU A 88 -13.72 14.37 36.79
CA LEU A 88 -14.36 14.53 35.50
C LEU A 88 -14.53 16.00 35.20
N ASN A 89 -13.92 16.45 34.11
CA ASN A 89 -13.98 17.82 33.67
C ASN A 89 -14.94 17.95 32.49
N GLN A 90 -15.87 18.91 32.58
CA GLN A 90 -16.75 19.23 31.48
C GLN A 90 -15.92 19.74 30.30
N VAL A 91 -16.07 19.10 29.15
CA VAL A 91 -15.35 19.51 27.94
C VAL A 91 -16.28 20.35 27.09
N ARG A 92 -15.97 21.65 26.97
CA ARG A 92 -16.66 22.53 26.02
C ARG A 92 -16.17 22.22 24.62
N TYR A 93 -17.03 21.64 23.79
CA TYR A 93 -16.78 21.52 22.36
C TYR A 93 -17.05 22.87 21.70
N ASN A 94 -15.99 23.64 21.42
CA ASN A 94 -16.08 24.82 20.58
C ASN A 94 -15.97 24.38 19.11
N ALA A 95 -17.10 24.29 18.42
CA ALA A 95 -17.11 24.29 16.97
C ALA A 95 -16.71 25.71 16.50
N GLN A 96 -15.42 26.03 16.50
CA GLN A 96 -14.93 27.25 15.87
C GLN A 96 -15.02 27.08 14.35
N VAL A 97 -16.17 27.50 13.82
CA VAL A 97 -16.39 27.78 12.41
C VAL A 97 -15.97 29.22 12.21
N ASP A 98 -14.83 29.45 11.55
CA ASP A 98 -14.49 30.79 11.05
C ASP A 98 -15.63 31.29 10.14
N PRO A 99 -15.99 32.59 10.21
CA PRO A 99 -17.04 33.12 9.34
C PRO A 99 -16.60 32.99 7.87
N PRO A 100 -17.51 32.65 6.95
CA PRO A 100 -17.13 32.34 5.59
C PRO A 100 -16.59 33.60 4.91
N ALA A 101 -15.33 33.52 4.46
CA ALA A 101 -14.84 34.41 3.41
C ALA A 101 -15.82 34.32 2.24
N GLN A 102 -16.41 35.46 1.88
CA GLN A 102 -17.38 35.56 0.81
C GLN A 102 -16.77 35.01 -0.49
N GLY A 103 -17.43 33.99 -1.03
CA GLY A 103 -17.40 33.69 -2.46
C GLY A 103 -16.49 32.57 -2.90
N ILE A 104 -16.74 31.32 -2.52
CA ILE A 104 -16.59 30.18 -3.44
C ILE A 104 -17.54 29.03 -3.03
N ASN A 105 -18.44 28.62 -3.92
CA ASN A 105 -19.39 27.51 -3.73
C ASN A 105 -18.65 26.16 -3.65
N ALA A 106 -18.23 25.73 -2.45
CA ALA A 106 -17.84 24.35 -2.18
C ALA A 106 -18.94 23.66 -1.38
N THR A 107 -19.46 22.54 -1.88
CA THR A 107 -20.54 21.76 -1.25
C THR A 107 -20.11 21.18 0.12
N PRO A 108 -21.05 20.92 1.06
CA PRO A 108 -20.76 20.39 2.41
C PRO A 108 -19.91 19.11 2.44
N ASP A 109 -19.97 18.30 1.38
CA ASP A 109 -19.21 17.06 1.19
C ASP A 109 -17.68 17.33 1.06
N LEU A 110 -17.28 18.44 0.43
CA LEU A 110 -15.87 18.82 0.29
C LEU A 110 -15.23 19.22 1.62
N TYR A 111 -15.98 19.91 2.49
CA TYR A 111 -15.50 20.27 3.83
C TYR A 111 -15.35 19.03 4.73
N ARG A 112 -16.32 18.11 4.67
CA ARG A 112 -16.26 16.83 5.39
C ARG A 112 -15.07 15.97 4.90
N ARG A 113 -14.84 15.87 3.59
CA ARG A 113 -13.67 15.16 3.03
C ARG A 113 -12.33 15.81 3.35
N LYS A 114 -12.24 17.14 3.47
CA LYS A 114 -10.99 17.79 3.91
C LYS A 114 -10.69 17.53 5.39
N ALA A 115 -11.72 17.44 6.22
CA ALA A 115 -11.56 17.18 7.65
C ALA A 115 -11.16 15.71 7.93
N PHE A 116 -11.71 14.76 7.17
CA PHE A 116 -11.50 13.32 7.39
C PHE A 116 -10.59 12.62 6.36
N GLY A 117 -10.06 13.35 5.37
CA GLY A 117 -9.29 12.80 4.26
C GLY A 117 -10.12 12.54 3.00
N LEU A 118 -9.49 12.65 1.83
CA LEU A 118 -10.22 12.68 0.55
C LEU A 118 -10.86 11.32 0.18
N LEU A 119 -10.46 10.24 0.86
CA LEU A 119 -10.94 8.89 0.70
C LEU A 119 -11.69 8.39 1.95
N TYR A 120 -12.17 9.30 2.80
CA TYR A 120 -12.95 8.94 3.99
C TYR A 120 -14.08 7.95 3.65
N ASP A 121 -14.15 6.87 4.43
CA ASP A 121 -15.15 5.78 4.33
C ASP A 121 -15.11 4.98 3.01
N LYS A 122 -14.10 5.20 2.16
CA LYS A 122 -13.82 4.33 1.01
C LYS A 122 -13.19 3.03 1.48
N LEU A 123 -13.74 1.91 1.03
CA LEU A 123 -13.16 0.61 1.29
C LEU A 123 -12.05 0.28 0.26
N VAL A 124 -10.84 0.07 0.75
CA VAL A 124 -9.66 -0.25 -0.06
C VAL A 124 -9.10 -1.61 0.34
N VAL A 125 -9.06 -2.55 -0.61
CA VAL A 125 -8.41 -3.84 -0.46
C VAL A 125 -7.00 -3.77 -1.05
N ILE A 126 -5.97 -4.21 -0.33
CA ILE A 126 -4.57 -4.18 -0.79
C ILE A 126 -3.94 -5.56 -0.64
N THR A 127 -3.52 -6.18 -1.75
CA THR A 127 -2.72 -7.42 -1.70
C THR A 127 -1.23 -7.13 -1.59
N GLY A 128 -0.48 -8.00 -0.90
CA GLY A 128 0.95 -7.77 -0.63
C GLY A 128 1.18 -6.61 0.35
N ALA A 129 0.22 -6.34 1.23
CA ALA A 129 0.23 -5.17 2.12
C ALA A 129 1.28 -5.23 3.25
N SER A 130 1.90 -6.39 3.50
CA SER A 130 2.83 -6.58 4.62
C SER A 130 4.19 -5.88 4.46
N SER A 131 4.59 -5.51 3.23
CA SER A 131 5.94 -4.97 2.94
C SER A 131 5.98 -4.09 1.71
N GLY A 132 7.09 -3.36 1.53
CA GLY A 132 7.38 -2.65 0.29
C GLY A 132 6.32 -1.61 -0.07
N ILE A 133 6.00 -1.56 -1.37
CA ILE A 133 4.96 -0.68 -1.93
C ILE A 133 3.59 -0.92 -1.28
N GLY A 134 3.22 -2.17 -0.98
CA GLY A 134 1.92 -2.49 -0.39
C GLY A 134 1.74 -1.88 1.01
N ARG A 135 2.78 -1.98 1.85
CA ARG A 135 2.79 -1.32 3.18
C ARG A 135 2.77 0.19 3.05
N ALA A 136 3.53 0.75 2.10
CA ALA A 136 3.50 2.18 1.82
C ALA A 136 2.13 2.67 1.34
N ALA A 137 1.46 1.87 0.51
CA ALA A 137 0.10 2.13 0.03
C ALA A 137 -0.90 2.10 1.20
N ALA A 138 -0.84 1.07 2.05
CA ALA A 138 -1.68 1.01 3.26
C ALA A 138 -1.53 2.28 4.11
N HIS A 139 -0.30 2.75 4.34
CA HIS A 139 -0.06 4.01 5.07
C HIS A 139 -0.61 5.24 4.34
N ALA A 140 -0.50 5.29 3.02
CA ALA A 140 -0.96 6.42 2.23
C ALA A 140 -2.48 6.51 2.20
N PHE A 141 -3.17 5.39 1.99
CA PHE A 141 -4.63 5.35 2.04
C PHE A 141 -5.16 5.57 3.47
N ALA A 142 -4.46 5.10 4.50
CA ALA A 142 -4.81 5.39 5.90
C ALA A 142 -4.82 6.90 6.18
N ARG A 143 -3.82 7.64 5.72
CA ARG A 143 -3.76 9.11 5.87
C ARG A 143 -4.90 9.85 5.16
N GLU A 144 -5.52 9.23 4.16
CA GLU A 144 -6.67 9.79 3.44
C GLU A 144 -8.02 9.34 4.04
N GLY A 145 -8.02 8.71 5.22
CA GLY A 145 -9.23 8.30 5.94
C GLY A 145 -9.90 7.03 5.39
N ALA A 146 -9.23 6.29 4.51
CA ALA A 146 -9.79 5.09 3.92
C ALA A 146 -9.91 3.95 4.96
N ARG A 147 -10.92 3.10 4.78
CA ARG A 147 -11.08 1.83 5.49
C ARG A 147 -10.31 0.76 4.74
N LEU A 148 -9.45 0.03 5.43
CA LEU A 148 -8.48 -0.84 4.76
C LEU A 148 -8.76 -2.32 5.02
N VAL A 149 -8.57 -3.15 4.00
CA VAL A 149 -8.48 -4.61 4.13
C VAL A 149 -7.14 -5.04 3.55
N LEU A 150 -6.29 -5.60 4.41
CA LEU A 150 -4.88 -5.83 4.12
C LEU A 150 -4.62 -7.32 3.94
N GLY A 151 -4.36 -7.74 2.70
CA GLY A 151 -4.11 -9.13 2.32
C GLY A 151 -2.63 -9.44 2.16
N ALA A 152 -2.10 -10.41 2.91
CA ALA A 152 -0.75 -10.96 2.71
C ALA A 152 -0.58 -12.32 3.42
N ARG A 153 0.49 -13.05 3.10
CA ARG A 153 0.79 -14.37 3.71
C ARG A 153 1.29 -14.26 5.16
N ASP A 154 1.95 -13.16 5.50
CA ASP A 154 2.64 -12.92 6.77
C ASP A 154 1.69 -12.24 7.79
N LYS A 155 1.11 -13.03 8.70
CA LYS A 155 0.14 -12.54 9.69
C LYS A 155 0.75 -11.55 10.68
N ALA A 156 1.97 -11.81 11.16
CA ALA A 156 2.62 -10.95 12.14
C ALA A 156 2.92 -9.57 11.54
N ALA A 157 3.45 -9.56 10.31
CA ALA A 157 3.68 -8.30 9.61
C ALA A 157 2.38 -7.56 9.28
N LEU A 158 1.28 -8.25 8.95
CA LEU A 158 -0.02 -7.59 8.76
C LEU A 158 -0.51 -6.90 10.03
N ALA A 159 -0.37 -7.54 11.19
CA ALA A 159 -0.74 -6.94 12.47
C ALA A 159 0.04 -5.64 12.73
N GLU A 160 1.36 -5.62 12.46
CA GLU A 160 2.14 -4.38 12.54
C GLU A 160 1.58 -3.27 11.63
N VAL A 161 1.19 -3.61 10.38
CA VAL A 161 0.66 -2.63 9.44
C VAL A 161 -0.70 -2.10 9.90
N VAL A 162 -1.53 -2.92 10.53
CA VAL A 162 -2.81 -2.50 11.12
C VAL A 162 -2.57 -1.45 12.21
N GLU A 163 -1.65 -1.70 13.15
CA GLU A 163 -1.28 -0.72 14.19
C GLU A 163 -0.74 0.58 13.57
N GLU A 164 0.08 0.48 12.53
CA GLU A 164 0.56 1.65 11.80
C GLU A 164 -0.56 2.44 11.11
N CYS A 165 -1.56 1.77 10.57
CA CYS A 165 -2.75 2.41 9.98
C CYS A 165 -3.64 3.04 11.07
N ALA A 166 -3.81 2.38 12.22
CA ALA A 166 -4.54 2.91 13.37
C ALA A 166 -3.88 4.18 13.92
N ALA A 167 -2.55 4.19 14.05
CA ALA A 167 -1.78 5.38 14.42
C ALA A 167 -1.92 6.55 13.41
N ARG A 168 -2.45 6.29 12.21
CA ARG A 168 -2.75 7.29 11.17
C ARG A 168 -4.25 7.63 11.10
N GLY A 169 -5.06 7.16 12.04
CA GLY A 169 -6.49 7.45 12.13
C GLY A 169 -7.39 6.58 11.24
N ALA A 170 -6.86 5.49 10.67
CA ALA A 170 -7.63 4.58 9.82
C ALA A 170 -7.93 3.26 10.51
N ILE A 171 -9.08 2.68 10.20
CA ILE A 171 -9.40 1.31 10.57
C ILE A 171 -8.93 0.33 9.50
N ALA A 172 -8.30 -0.76 9.91
CA ALA A 172 -7.76 -1.77 9.01
C ALA A 172 -8.10 -3.19 9.49
N LEU A 173 -8.52 -4.05 8.56
CA LEU A 173 -8.77 -5.47 8.77
C LEU A 173 -7.63 -6.30 8.15
N PRO A 174 -6.82 -7.03 8.93
CA PRO A 174 -5.81 -7.93 8.38
C PRO A 174 -6.46 -9.25 7.95
N VAL A 175 -6.16 -9.71 6.73
CA VAL A 175 -6.62 -11.01 6.22
C VAL A 175 -5.42 -11.78 5.70
N ARG A 176 -5.18 -12.98 6.24
CA ARG A 176 -4.14 -13.84 5.70
C ARG A 176 -4.56 -14.31 4.31
N THR A 177 -3.78 -13.97 3.29
CA THR A 177 -4.09 -14.28 1.90
C THR A 177 -2.82 -14.66 1.13
N ASP A 178 -2.83 -15.84 0.54
CA ASP A 178 -1.98 -16.22 -0.57
C ASP A 178 -2.72 -16.00 -1.89
N VAL A 179 -2.22 -15.08 -2.72
CA VAL A 179 -2.87 -14.71 -4.00
C VAL A 179 -2.80 -15.82 -5.06
N THR A 180 -2.01 -16.87 -4.83
CA THR A 180 -1.97 -18.06 -5.70
C THR A 180 -3.16 -18.99 -5.45
N ASN A 181 -3.85 -18.84 -4.31
CA ASN A 181 -4.98 -19.67 -3.92
C ASN A 181 -6.33 -18.98 -4.18
N SER A 182 -7.15 -19.58 -5.06
CA SER A 182 -8.44 -19.02 -5.46
C SER A 182 -9.46 -18.93 -4.32
N GLU A 183 -9.46 -19.87 -3.38
CA GLU A 183 -10.37 -19.86 -2.22
C GLU A 183 -10.01 -18.74 -1.24
N GLN A 184 -8.72 -18.52 -0.99
CA GLN A 184 -8.25 -17.43 -0.15
C GLN A 184 -8.52 -16.05 -0.79
N MET A 185 -8.42 -15.93 -2.11
CA MET A 185 -8.80 -14.70 -2.82
C MET A 185 -10.30 -14.42 -2.73
N ARG A 186 -11.14 -15.46 -2.83
CA ARG A 186 -12.59 -15.32 -2.61
C ARG A 186 -12.89 -14.91 -1.16
N ALA A 187 -12.28 -15.59 -0.19
CA ALA A 187 -12.44 -15.28 1.22
C ALA A 187 -11.96 -13.86 1.59
N LEU A 188 -10.93 -13.34 0.91
CA LEU A 188 -10.49 -11.95 1.04
C LEU A 188 -11.58 -10.98 0.55
N ALA A 189 -12.18 -11.24 -0.61
CA ALA A 189 -13.26 -10.41 -1.14
C ALA A 189 -14.52 -10.46 -0.28
N ASP A 190 -14.90 -11.65 0.21
CA ASP A 190 -16.06 -11.83 1.08
C ASP A 190 -15.90 -11.07 2.41
N GLN A 191 -14.74 -11.20 3.05
CA GLN A 191 -14.42 -10.46 4.29
C GLN A 191 -14.32 -8.96 4.04
N ALA A 192 -13.77 -8.55 2.90
CA ALA A 192 -13.73 -7.13 2.52
C ALA A 192 -15.13 -6.57 2.35
N ALA A 193 -15.99 -7.25 1.60
CA ALA A 193 -17.37 -6.85 1.41
C ALA A 193 -18.14 -6.81 2.73
N ALA A 194 -18.00 -7.82 3.59
CA ALA A 194 -18.63 -7.83 4.90
C ALA A 194 -18.17 -6.62 5.75
N PHE A 195 -16.87 -6.33 5.76
CA PHE A 195 -16.32 -5.17 6.45
C PHE A 195 -16.86 -3.86 5.85
N GLY A 196 -16.95 -3.74 4.51
CA GLY A 196 -17.46 -2.56 3.81
C GLY A 196 -18.98 -2.45 3.69
N GLU A 197 -19.76 -3.23 4.45
CA GLU A 197 -21.24 -3.22 4.36
C GLU A 197 -21.74 -3.55 2.93
N GLY A 198 -21.14 -4.56 2.31
CA GLY A 198 -21.48 -5.08 0.99
C GLY A 198 -20.77 -4.41 -0.19
N ARG A 199 -19.89 -3.42 0.03
CA ARG A 199 -19.19 -2.69 -1.04
C ARG A 199 -17.69 -2.93 -1.04
N ILE A 200 -17.08 -2.78 -2.21
CA ILE A 200 -15.63 -2.65 -2.38
C ILE A 200 -15.40 -1.47 -3.31
N ASP A 201 -14.85 -0.36 -2.83
CA ASP A 201 -14.64 0.83 -3.67
C ASP A 201 -13.37 0.67 -4.52
N ILE A 202 -12.29 0.16 -3.93
CA ILE A 202 -10.97 0.08 -4.55
C ILE A 202 -10.32 -1.27 -4.26
N TRP A 203 -9.80 -1.93 -5.28
CA TRP A 203 -9.02 -3.16 -5.17
C TRP A 203 -7.63 -2.94 -5.75
N ILE A 204 -6.59 -3.15 -4.94
CA ILE A 204 -5.19 -2.97 -5.34
C ILE A 204 -4.51 -4.33 -5.41
N ASN A 205 -4.24 -4.77 -6.65
CA ASN A 205 -3.33 -5.88 -6.89
C ASN A 205 -1.90 -5.35 -6.82
N ASN A 206 -1.18 -5.74 -5.76
CA ASN A 206 0.20 -5.31 -5.53
C ASN A 206 1.13 -6.46 -5.13
N ALA A 207 0.62 -7.60 -4.63
CA ALA A 207 1.45 -8.76 -4.32
C ALA A 207 2.38 -9.10 -5.49
N GLY A 208 3.63 -9.45 -5.20
CA GLY A 208 4.60 -9.80 -6.22
C GLY A 208 5.83 -10.49 -5.64
N VAL A 209 6.39 -11.41 -6.40
CA VAL A 209 7.63 -12.12 -6.11
C VAL A 209 8.52 -12.13 -7.35
N GLY A 210 9.82 -12.34 -7.15
CA GLY A 210 10.78 -12.43 -8.24
C GLY A 210 11.73 -13.59 -8.02
N ALA A 211 12.20 -14.17 -9.12
CA ALA A 211 13.29 -15.12 -9.16
C ALA A 211 14.30 -14.62 -10.19
N VAL A 212 15.58 -14.55 -9.81
CA VAL A 212 16.66 -14.12 -10.71
C VAL A 212 17.71 -15.22 -10.81
N GLY A 213 18.06 -15.64 -12.03
CA GLY A 213 19.03 -16.70 -12.30
C GLY A 213 19.10 -17.03 -13.80
N ASN A 214 20.07 -17.86 -14.19
CA ASN A 214 20.04 -18.46 -15.54
C ASN A 214 18.74 -19.27 -15.69
N PHE A 215 18.19 -19.30 -16.90
CA PHE A 215 16.84 -19.82 -17.12
C PHE A 215 16.75 -21.30 -16.75
N GLU A 216 17.76 -22.07 -17.16
CA GLU A 216 17.93 -23.50 -16.96
C GLU A 216 18.45 -23.89 -15.57
N GLU A 217 19.11 -22.97 -14.87
CA GLU A 217 19.62 -23.19 -13.50
C GLU A 217 18.59 -22.79 -12.43
N THR A 218 17.62 -21.97 -12.80
CA THR A 218 16.50 -21.61 -11.93
C THR A 218 15.47 -22.74 -11.95
N PRO A 219 15.05 -23.29 -10.79
CA PRO A 219 14.05 -24.35 -10.73
C PRO A 219 12.76 -23.98 -11.45
N LEU A 220 12.15 -24.93 -12.15
CA LEU A 220 10.90 -24.70 -12.88
C LEU A 220 9.79 -24.19 -11.95
N GLU A 221 9.69 -24.76 -10.75
CA GLU A 221 8.70 -24.39 -9.74
C GLU A 221 8.85 -22.92 -9.30
N ALA A 222 10.08 -22.37 -9.34
CA ALA A 222 10.32 -20.96 -9.05
C ALA A 222 9.76 -20.06 -10.18
N HIS A 223 9.96 -20.44 -11.45
CA HIS A 223 9.36 -19.73 -12.59
C HIS A 223 7.84 -19.79 -12.53
N GLU A 224 7.26 -20.96 -12.28
CA GLU A 224 5.82 -21.15 -12.18
C GLU A 224 5.23 -20.34 -11.02
N GLN A 225 5.89 -20.32 -9.86
CA GLN A 225 5.44 -19.57 -8.69
C GLN A 225 5.42 -18.05 -8.94
N VAL A 226 6.39 -17.54 -9.71
CA VAL A 226 6.37 -16.13 -10.17
C VAL A 226 5.14 -15.90 -11.05
N LEU A 227 4.83 -16.77 -12.01
CA LEU A 227 3.63 -16.62 -12.86
C LEU A 227 2.33 -16.73 -12.04
N GLN A 228 2.26 -17.65 -11.08
CA GLN A 228 1.10 -17.83 -10.20
C GLN A 228 0.80 -16.58 -9.39
N THR A 229 1.83 -15.90 -8.89
CA THR A 229 1.70 -14.71 -8.05
C THR A 229 1.50 -13.45 -8.88
N ASP A 230 2.39 -13.21 -9.84
CA ASP A 230 2.53 -11.92 -10.52
C ASP A 230 1.64 -11.77 -11.75
N LEU A 231 1.00 -12.84 -12.23
CA LEU A 231 0.02 -12.78 -13.33
C LEU A 231 -1.33 -13.34 -12.88
N LEU A 232 -1.37 -14.61 -12.49
CA LEU A 232 -2.63 -15.25 -12.13
C LEU A 232 -3.20 -14.71 -10.82
N GLY A 233 -2.38 -14.27 -9.86
CA GLY A 233 -2.85 -13.59 -8.65
C GLY A 233 -3.62 -12.30 -8.95
N TYR A 234 -3.18 -11.53 -9.95
CA TYR A 234 -3.85 -10.29 -10.38
C TYR A 234 -5.14 -10.61 -11.11
N LEU A 235 -5.14 -11.64 -11.97
CA LEU A 235 -6.34 -12.15 -12.62
C LEU A 235 -7.37 -12.57 -11.57
N ARG A 236 -6.97 -13.36 -10.57
CA ARG A 236 -7.85 -13.77 -9.46
C ARG A 236 -8.38 -12.56 -8.70
N GLY A 237 -7.53 -11.58 -8.40
CA GLY A 237 -7.93 -10.34 -7.73
C GLY A 237 -8.97 -9.53 -8.51
N ALA A 238 -8.73 -9.35 -9.81
CA ALA A 238 -9.70 -8.71 -10.70
C ALA A 238 -11.03 -9.49 -10.73
N TYR A 239 -10.95 -10.82 -10.87
CA TYR A 239 -12.10 -11.71 -10.95
C TYR A 239 -12.98 -11.66 -9.70
N VAL A 240 -12.40 -11.64 -8.49
CA VAL A 240 -13.17 -11.58 -7.23
C VAL A 240 -13.71 -10.17 -6.93
N ALA A 241 -13.05 -9.12 -7.39
CA ALA A 241 -13.53 -7.74 -7.21
C ALA A 241 -14.66 -7.37 -8.19
N TRP A 242 -14.65 -7.94 -9.40
CA TRP A 242 -15.53 -7.58 -10.50
C TRP A 242 -17.03 -7.61 -10.18
N PRO A 243 -17.56 -8.64 -9.50
CA PRO A 243 -18.98 -8.72 -9.18
C PRO A 243 -19.44 -7.55 -8.30
N TYR A 244 -18.62 -7.14 -7.32
CA TYR A 244 -18.92 -5.99 -6.46
C TYR A 244 -18.91 -4.69 -7.25
N PHE A 245 -17.90 -4.46 -8.09
CA PHE A 245 -17.83 -3.27 -8.94
C PHE A 245 -19.03 -3.17 -9.88
N LYS A 246 -19.44 -4.26 -10.52
CA LYS A 246 -20.61 -4.29 -11.41
C LYS A 246 -21.91 -4.08 -10.65
N ALA A 247 -22.10 -4.73 -9.49
CA ALA A 247 -23.30 -4.58 -8.67
C ALA A 247 -23.49 -3.12 -8.20
N GLN A 248 -22.40 -2.47 -7.79
CA GLN A 248 -22.43 -1.06 -7.35
C GLN A 248 -22.30 -0.05 -8.51
N LYS A 249 -22.10 -0.53 -9.75
CA LYS A 249 -21.86 0.24 -10.98
C LYS A 249 -20.69 1.23 -10.93
N ARG A 250 -19.77 1.07 -9.97
CA ARG A 250 -18.58 1.91 -9.81
C ARG A 250 -17.44 1.11 -9.20
N GLY A 251 -16.20 1.49 -9.38
CA GLY A 251 -15.08 0.84 -8.69
C GLY A 251 -13.74 1.09 -9.35
N ILE A 252 -12.65 0.89 -8.62
CA ILE A 252 -11.30 1.10 -9.14
C ILE A 252 -10.44 -0.14 -8.88
N LEU A 253 -10.05 -0.81 -9.96
CA LEU A 253 -8.98 -1.81 -9.93
C LEU A 253 -7.65 -1.10 -10.17
N ILE A 254 -6.71 -1.19 -9.23
CA ILE A 254 -5.36 -0.69 -9.40
C ILE A 254 -4.40 -1.87 -9.49
N ASN A 255 -3.68 -1.99 -10.60
CA ASN A 255 -2.67 -3.01 -10.81
C ASN A 255 -1.27 -2.40 -10.71
N THR A 256 -0.42 -2.99 -9.86
CA THR A 256 1.01 -2.65 -9.76
C THR A 256 1.80 -3.45 -10.79
N LEU A 257 2.07 -2.83 -11.94
CA LEU A 257 2.87 -3.41 -13.01
C LEU A 257 4.35 -3.10 -12.74
N SER A 258 5.13 -2.91 -13.80
CA SER A 258 6.54 -2.54 -13.72
C SER A 258 6.96 -1.91 -15.04
N LEU A 259 8.08 -1.18 -15.04
CA LEU A 259 8.84 -0.95 -16.28
C LEU A 259 9.11 -2.26 -17.03
N GLY A 260 9.25 -3.38 -16.31
CA GLY A 260 9.35 -4.73 -16.87
C GLY A 260 8.19 -5.16 -17.79
N SER A 261 7.08 -4.41 -17.83
CA SER A 261 5.98 -4.61 -18.79
C SER A 261 6.31 -4.11 -20.20
N TRP A 262 7.40 -3.36 -20.37
CA TRP A 262 7.83 -2.77 -21.64
C TRP A 262 9.21 -3.23 -22.07
N VAL A 263 10.07 -3.57 -21.11
CA VAL A 263 11.45 -4.00 -21.33
C VAL A 263 11.66 -5.28 -20.54
N ALA A 264 11.92 -6.38 -21.25
CA ALA A 264 12.21 -7.67 -20.61
C ALA A 264 13.47 -7.56 -19.74
N GLN A 265 13.44 -8.28 -18.62
CA GLN A 265 14.54 -8.41 -17.67
C GLN A 265 15.26 -9.75 -17.90
N PRO A 266 16.48 -9.73 -18.46
CA PRO A 266 17.33 -10.92 -18.54
C PRO A 266 17.53 -11.53 -17.16
N TYR A 267 17.69 -12.85 -17.11
CA TYR A 267 17.78 -13.64 -15.88
C TYR A 267 16.50 -13.66 -15.02
N ALA A 268 15.41 -12.99 -15.45
CA ALA A 268 14.12 -13.00 -14.78
C ALA A 268 12.99 -13.21 -15.81
N ALA A 269 13.07 -14.32 -16.55
CA ALA A 269 12.19 -14.61 -17.69
C ALA A 269 10.71 -14.70 -17.28
N ALA A 270 10.38 -15.47 -16.24
CA ALA A 270 9.02 -15.60 -15.74
C ALA A 270 8.44 -14.26 -15.22
N TYR A 271 9.26 -13.43 -14.57
CA TYR A 271 8.87 -12.09 -14.16
C TYR A 271 8.57 -11.19 -15.38
N SER A 272 9.39 -11.26 -16.43
CA SER A 272 9.13 -10.52 -17.66
C SER A 272 7.82 -10.98 -18.31
N ALA A 273 7.63 -12.29 -18.46
CA ALA A 273 6.40 -12.85 -19.01
C ALA A 273 5.15 -12.40 -18.21
N SER A 274 5.21 -12.42 -16.87
CA SER A 274 4.10 -11.97 -16.03
C SER A 274 3.79 -10.48 -16.23
N LYS A 275 4.80 -9.59 -16.22
CA LYS A 275 4.57 -8.14 -16.36
C LYS A 275 4.11 -7.72 -17.74
N TYR A 276 4.54 -8.40 -18.82
CA TYR A 276 3.95 -8.20 -20.15
C TYR A 276 2.51 -8.73 -20.19
N GLY A 277 2.26 -9.92 -19.65
CA GLY A 277 0.91 -10.51 -19.57
C GLY A 277 -0.09 -9.65 -18.79
N LEU A 278 0.33 -9.05 -17.67
CA LEU A 278 -0.51 -8.14 -16.87
C LEU A 278 -0.98 -6.92 -17.66
N ARG A 279 -0.13 -6.41 -18.55
CA ARG A 279 -0.50 -5.28 -19.40
C ARG A 279 -1.61 -5.69 -20.38
N GLY A 280 -1.46 -6.84 -21.03
CA GLY A 280 -2.51 -7.40 -21.90
C GLY A 280 -3.81 -7.64 -21.15
N LEU A 281 -3.74 -8.23 -19.96
CA LEU A 281 -4.90 -8.42 -19.08
C LEU A 281 -5.61 -7.09 -18.76
N SER A 282 -4.85 -6.05 -18.41
CA SER A 282 -5.42 -4.75 -18.03
C SER A 282 -6.02 -4.02 -19.23
N GLU A 283 -5.40 -4.10 -20.41
CA GLU A 283 -5.95 -3.57 -21.66
C GLU A 283 -7.25 -4.28 -22.06
N ALA A 284 -7.31 -5.62 -21.95
CA ALA A 284 -8.52 -6.39 -22.21
C ALA A 284 -9.66 -6.02 -21.25
N LEU A 285 -9.40 -5.97 -19.94
CA LEU A 285 -10.40 -5.60 -18.94
C LEU A 285 -10.96 -4.20 -19.16
N ARG A 286 -10.14 -3.22 -19.58
CA ARG A 286 -10.64 -1.88 -19.94
C ARG A 286 -11.59 -1.91 -21.12
N GLY A 287 -11.31 -2.74 -22.12
CA GLY A 287 -12.16 -2.88 -23.31
C GLY A 287 -13.56 -3.41 -23.01
N GLU A 288 -13.75 -4.10 -21.89
CA GLU A 288 -15.04 -4.65 -21.44
C GLU A 288 -15.92 -3.62 -20.69
N LEU A 289 -15.41 -2.43 -20.36
CA LEU A 289 -16.07 -1.47 -19.47
C LEU A 289 -16.97 -0.45 -20.17
N ASN A 290 -17.30 -0.65 -21.45
CA ASN A 290 -18.14 0.29 -22.22
C ASN A 290 -19.51 0.57 -21.57
N GLU A 291 -20.09 -0.44 -20.89
CA GLU A 291 -21.38 -0.30 -20.17
C GLU A 291 -21.24 0.19 -18.72
N TYR A 292 -20.01 0.37 -18.23
CA TYR A 292 -19.70 0.70 -16.84
C TYR A 292 -18.68 1.86 -16.75
N PRO A 293 -19.08 3.10 -17.09
CA PRO A 293 -18.16 4.23 -17.21
C PRO A 293 -17.47 4.63 -15.90
N ASP A 294 -18.05 4.27 -14.75
CA ASP A 294 -17.51 4.56 -13.40
C ASP A 294 -16.72 3.39 -12.80
N ILE A 295 -16.47 2.33 -13.58
CA ILE A 295 -15.51 1.28 -13.24
C ILE A 295 -14.21 1.58 -14.00
N HIS A 296 -13.09 1.56 -13.29
CA HIS A 296 -11.80 1.93 -13.86
C HIS A 296 -10.74 0.88 -13.56
N VAL A 297 -9.91 0.58 -14.57
CA VAL A 297 -8.70 -0.23 -14.41
C VAL A 297 -7.48 0.68 -14.59
N CYS A 298 -6.74 0.90 -13.52
CA CYS A 298 -5.60 1.80 -13.47
C CYS A 298 -4.30 1.01 -13.31
N ASP A 299 -3.35 1.20 -14.22
CA ASP A 299 -2.03 0.59 -14.11
C ASP A 299 -1.02 1.59 -13.55
N ILE A 300 -0.31 1.18 -12.51
CA ILE A 300 0.88 1.87 -12.03
C ILE A 300 2.10 1.15 -12.59
N TYR A 301 3.02 1.90 -13.21
CA TYR A 301 4.29 1.40 -13.74
C TYR A 301 5.46 1.97 -12.92
N PRO A 302 5.81 1.36 -11.78
CA PRO A 302 7.02 1.73 -11.06
C PRO A 302 8.27 1.45 -11.89
N ALA A 303 9.20 2.41 -11.86
CA ALA A 303 10.62 2.14 -12.09
C ALA A 303 11.19 1.27 -10.94
N LEU A 304 12.51 1.20 -10.83
CA LEU A 304 13.16 0.48 -9.74
C LEU A 304 12.96 1.20 -8.39
N MET A 305 12.24 0.57 -7.47
CA MET A 305 11.90 1.13 -6.16
C MET A 305 12.78 0.54 -5.05
N ASP A 306 13.14 1.36 -4.06
CA ASP A 306 13.90 0.97 -2.87
C ASP A 306 13.05 0.13 -1.92
N THR A 307 12.79 -1.11 -2.31
CA THR A 307 12.01 -2.06 -1.53
C THR A 307 12.87 -3.27 -1.11
N PRO A 308 12.42 -4.04 -0.11
CA PRO A 308 13.10 -5.29 0.25
C PRO A 308 13.14 -6.36 -0.84
N GLY A 309 12.48 -6.19 -2.00
CA GLY A 309 12.32 -7.25 -3.01
C GLY A 309 13.64 -7.87 -3.52
N PHE A 310 14.71 -7.09 -3.66
CA PHE A 310 16.04 -7.61 -4.06
C PHE A 310 16.71 -8.44 -2.96
N ARG A 311 16.39 -8.17 -1.69
CA ARG A 311 16.87 -8.94 -0.53
C ARG A 311 16.04 -10.20 -0.33
N ASP A 312 14.73 -10.08 -0.49
CA ASP A 312 13.75 -11.10 -0.10
C ASP A 312 13.35 -12.03 -1.25
N GLY A 313 13.63 -11.67 -2.51
CA GLY A 313 13.29 -12.46 -3.69
C GLY A 313 14.15 -13.71 -3.87
N GLY A 314 13.70 -14.61 -4.74
CA GLY A 314 14.46 -15.78 -5.15
C GLY A 314 15.74 -15.38 -5.89
N ASN A 315 16.87 -15.93 -5.45
CA ASN A 315 18.18 -15.69 -6.03
C ASN A 315 18.80 -17.04 -6.40
N PHE A 316 19.00 -17.27 -7.69
CA PHE A 316 19.63 -18.44 -8.28
C PHE A 316 20.82 -18.04 -9.17
N THR A 317 21.39 -16.84 -8.94
CA THR A 317 22.50 -16.31 -9.76
C THR A 317 23.89 -16.75 -9.29
N GLY A 318 24.00 -17.34 -8.10
CA GLY A 318 25.27 -17.57 -7.40
C GLY A 318 25.94 -16.30 -6.85
N HIS A 319 25.35 -15.12 -7.05
CA HIS A 319 25.89 -13.82 -6.67
C HIS A 319 24.86 -13.00 -5.90
N ALA A 320 25.32 -12.04 -5.09
CA ALA A 320 24.44 -11.15 -4.35
C ALA A 320 23.70 -10.20 -5.30
N LEU A 321 22.37 -10.15 -5.20
CA LEU A 321 21.56 -9.23 -6.00
C LEU A 321 21.66 -7.81 -5.45
N LYS A 322 21.96 -6.86 -6.34
CA LYS A 322 21.94 -5.43 -6.03
C LYS A 322 21.11 -4.67 -7.07
N PRO A 323 20.17 -3.80 -6.65
CA PRO A 323 19.42 -2.98 -7.58
C PRO A 323 20.34 -1.97 -8.29
N PRO A 324 20.30 -1.88 -9.63
CA PRO A 324 21.09 -0.90 -10.37
C PRO A 324 20.48 0.52 -10.24
N PRO A 325 21.27 1.59 -10.08
CA PRO A 325 20.72 2.94 -10.03
C PRO A 325 20.08 3.36 -11.38
N PRO A 326 19.10 4.29 -11.38
CA PRO A 326 18.56 5.03 -10.24
C PRO A 326 17.49 4.26 -9.46
N ILE A 327 17.52 4.39 -8.13
CA ILE A 327 16.56 3.75 -7.22
C ILE A 327 15.66 4.83 -6.62
N TYR A 328 14.35 4.63 -6.69
CA TYR A 328 13.34 5.61 -6.27
C TYR A 328 12.68 5.25 -4.94
N ASP A 329 12.02 6.24 -4.32
CA ASP A 329 11.27 6.06 -3.08
C ASP A 329 9.95 5.29 -3.34
N PRO A 330 9.69 4.17 -2.65
CA PRO A 330 8.43 3.42 -2.77
C PRO A 330 7.18 4.25 -2.45
N HIS A 331 7.29 5.27 -1.59
CA HIS A 331 6.16 6.13 -1.23
C HIS A 331 5.63 6.92 -2.43
N LEU A 332 6.44 7.16 -3.47
CA LEU A 332 5.97 7.78 -4.71
C LEU A 332 4.94 6.90 -5.43
N VAL A 333 5.10 5.58 -5.37
CA VAL A 333 4.13 4.63 -5.93
C VAL A 333 2.84 4.65 -5.13
N ALA A 334 2.94 4.66 -3.79
CA ALA A 334 1.78 4.78 -2.91
C ALA A 334 0.99 6.07 -3.14
N GLN A 335 1.68 7.20 -3.31
CA GLN A 335 1.06 8.48 -3.66
C GLN A 335 0.38 8.44 -5.03
N ALA A 336 1.00 7.78 -6.02
CA ALA A 336 0.40 7.60 -7.34
C ALA A 336 -0.87 6.74 -7.27
N MET A 337 -0.90 5.68 -6.44
CA MET A 337 -2.10 4.87 -6.22
C MET A 337 -3.24 5.70 -5.60
N VAL A 338 -2.95 6.52 -4.57
CA VAL A 338 -3.93 7.44 -3.98
C VAL A 338 -4.42 8.45 -5.02
N ALA A 339 -3.52 9.01 -5.83
CA ALA A 339 -3.90 9.94 -6.90
C ALA A 339 -4.82 9.28 -7.94
N CYS A 340 -4.56 8.02 -8.31
CA CYS A 340 -5.45 7.24 -9.19
C CYS A 340 -6.79 6.92 -8.53
N ALA A 341 -6.82 6.64 -7.22
CA ALA A 341 -8.07 6.46 -6.48
C ALA A 341 -8.95 7.72 -6.48
N LEU A 342 -8.34 8.91 -6.43
CA LEU A 342 -9.04 10.19 -6.46
C LEU A 342 -9.42 10.62 -7.88
N ARG A 343 -8.54 10.37 -8.86
CA ARG A 343 -8.71 10.72 -10.26
C ARG A 343 -8.17 9.57 -11.12
N PRO A 344 -9.04 8.62 -11.48
CA PRO A 344 -8.65 7.44 -12.25
C PRO A 344 -7.90 7.80 -13.52
N ARG A 345 -6.77 7.12 -13.75
CA ARG A 345 -5.98 7.22 -14.97
C ARG A 345 -5.62 5.81 -15.43
N PRO A 346 -5.80 5.48 -16.71
CA PRO A 346 -5.52 4.12 -17.19
C PRO A 346 -4.05 3.74 -17.03
N SER A 347 -3.11 4.70 -17.11
CA SER A 347 -1.68 4.45 -17.01
C SER A 347 -0.98 5.59 -16.26
N THR A 348 -0.19 5.23 -15.24
CA THR A 348 0.65 6.16 -14.48
C THR A 348 2.06 5.60 -14.28
N THR A 349 3.07 6.26 -14.82
CA THR A 349 4.48 5.88 -14.64
C THR A 349 5.09 6.61 -13.44
N VAL A 350 5.85 5.91 -12.62
CA VAL A 350 6.54 6.48 -11.45
C VAL A 350 8.04 6.29 -11.59
N GLY A 351 8.76 7.40 -11.82
CA GLY A 351 10.22 7.45 -11.99
C GLY A 351 10.63 7.72 -13.45
N ASN A 352 11.41 8.78 -13.68
CA ASN A 352 11.73 9.28 -15.04
C ASN A 352 12.61 8.34 -15.86
N ALA A 353 13.40 7.47 -15.22
CA ALA A 353 14.20 6.45 -15.92
C ALA A 353 13.33 5.44 -16.69
N ALA A 354 12.08 5.20 -16.24
CA ALA A 354 11.16 4.29 -16.90
C ALA A 354 10.77 4.75 -18.31
N THR A 355 10.57 6.05 -18.49
CA THR A 355 10.25 6.62 -19.81
C THR A 355 11.44 6.50 -20.77
N MET A 356 12.66 6.70 -20.27
CA MET A 356 13.89 6.62 -21.07
C MET A 356 14.23 5.18 -21.49
N ALA A 357 14.12 4.21 -20.58
CA ALA A 357 14.36 2.80 -20.91
C ALA A 357 13.34 2.25 -21.92
N ARG A 358 12.07 2.67 -21.82
CA ARG A 358 11.02 2.34 -22.80
C ARG A 358 11.39 2.83 -24.19
N LEU A 359 11.92 4.04 -24.32
CA LEU A 359 12.37 4.58 -25.61
C LEU A 359 13.63 3.86 -26.13
N ALA A 360 14.60 3.57 -25.26
CA ALA A 360 15.84 2.89 -25.65
C ALA A 360 15.60 1.48 -26.22
N HIS A 361 14.64 0.73 -25.67
CA HIS A 361 14.29 -0.60 -26.17
C HIS A 361 13.82 -0.59 -27.62
N PHE A 362 13.03 0.42 -28.03
CA PHE A 362 12.56 0.55 -29.42
C PHE A 362 13.64 1.02 -30.40
N LEU A 363 14.65 1.73 -29.90
CA LEU A 363 15.64 2.42 -30.76
C LEU A 363 16.95 1.65 -30.93
N VAL A 364 17.21 0.62 -30.13
CA VAL A 364 18.48 -0.12 -30.14
C VAL A 364 18.24 -1.55 -30.66
N PRO A 365 18.61 -1.86 -31.92
CA PRO A 365 18.63 -3.23 -32.42
C PRO A 365 19.51 -4.12 -31.53
N GLY A 366 19.03 -5.31 -31.17
CA GLY A 366 19.76 -6.24 -30.30
C GLY A 366 19.82 -5.82 -28.83
N PHE A 367 18.99 -4.85 -28.39
CA PHE A 367 18.94 -4.42 -26.98
C PHE A 367 18.85 -5.57 -25.96
N PRO A 368 18.06 -6.65 -26.16
CA PRO A 368 18.01 -7.75 -25.20
C PRO A 368 19.36 -8.43 -24.98
N LEU A 369 20.18 -8.58 -26.04
CA LEU A 369 21.52 -9.18 -25.94
C LEU A 369 22.47 -8.26 -25.18
N LEU A 370 22.47 -6.96 -25.50
CA LEU A 370 23.29 -5.97 -24.79
C LEU A 370 22.90 -5.89 -23.31
N TYR A 371 21.60 -5.84 -23.01
CA TYR A 371 21.13 -5.75 -21.63
C TYR A 371 21.43 -7.03 -20.85
N GLY A 372 21.32 -8.20 -21.49
CA GLY A 372 21.74 -9.48 -20.91
C GLY A 372 23.23 -9.48 -20.57
N TRP A 373 24.08 -9.07 -21.52
CA TRP A 373 25.53 -8.97 -21.29
C TRP A 373 25.88 -8.00 -20.16
N LEU A 374 25.27 -6.82 -20.11
CA LEU A 374 25.48 -5.86 -19.02
C LEU A 374 25.03 -6.40 -17.66
N THR A 375 23.89 -7.10 -17.63
CA THR A 375 23.37 -7.72 -16.39
C THR A 375 24.31 -8.81 -15.91
N ARG A 376 24.80 -9.67 -16.81
CA ARG A 376 25.79 -10.72 -16.51
C ARG A 376 27.04 -10.12 -15.89
N MET A 377 27.61 -9.12 -16.53
CA MET A 377 28.81 -8.44 -16.05
C MET A 377 28.58 -7.85 -14.65
N GLY A 378 27.42 -7.21 -14.40
CA GLY A 378 27.09 -6.69 -13.07
C GLY A 378 26.95 -7.76 -11.98
N LEU A 379 26.41 -8.94 -12.33
CA LEU A 379 26.30 -10.08 -11.42
C LEU A 379 27.68 -10.67 -11.07
N GLU A 380 28.54 -10.86 -12.07
CA GLU A 380 29.90 -11.40 -11.89
C GLU A 380 30.80 -10.49 -11.02
N HIS A 381 30.51 -9.18 -10.96
CA HIS A 381 31.21 -8.24 -10.06
C HIS A 381 30.64 -8.20 -8.63
N SER A 382 29.51 -8.87 -8.38
CA SER A 382 28.90 -8.91 -7.05
C SER A 382 29.49 -10.06 -6.22
N PRO A 383 29.53 -9.94 -4.87
CA PRO A 383 30.01 -11.04 -4.02
C PRO A 383 29.20 -12.32 -4.24
N GLN A 384 29.80 -13.48 -4.01
CA GLN A 384 29.08 -14.75 -4.04
C GLN A 384 27.96 -14.77 -3.01
N SER A 385 26.85 -15.41 -3.37
CA SER A 385 25.70 -15.64 -2.50
C SER A 385 25.15 -17.04 -2.75
N ALA A 386 24.72 -17.70 -1.68
CA ALA A 386 24.00 -18.96 -1.80
C ALA A 386 22.68 -18.75 -2.56
N SER A 387 22.30 -19.77 -3.33
CA SER A 387 20.98 -19.81 -3.95
C SER A 387 19.88 -19.91 -2.90
N SER A 388 18.76 -19.24 -3.12
CA SER A 388 17.63 -19.19 -2.21
C SER A 388 16.32 -19.01 -2.98
N SER A 389 15.26 -19.69 -2.55
CA SER A 389 13.90 -19.43 -3.06
C SER A 389 13.29 -18.15 -2.48
N GLY A 390 13.96 -17.52 -1.51
CA GLY A 390 13.52 -16.26 -0.90
C GLY A 390 12.06 -16.33 -0.45
N ASN A 391 11.26 -15.40 -0.97
CA ASN A 391 9.85 -15.25 -0.64
C ASN A 391 8.90 -15.96 -1.61
N LEU A 392 9.38 -16.82 -2.52
CA LEU A 392 8.52 -17.45 -3.53
C LEU A 392 7.39 -18.27 -2.89
N PHE A 393 7.73 -19.16 -1.96
CA PHE A 393 6.80 -20.15 -1.40
C PHE A 393 6.32 -19.83 0.02
N ALA A 394 7.12 -19.07 0.78
CA ALA A 394 6.81 -18.67 2.15
C ALA A 394 7.14 -17.18 2.37
N PRO A 395 6.57 -16.54 3.41
CA PRO A 395 7.06 -15.23 3.84
C PRO A 395 8.58 -15.27 4.09
N PRO A 396 9.34 -14.23 3.69
CA PRO A 396 10.77 -14.18 3.95
C PRO A 396 11.05 -14.17 5.47
N SER A 397 12.26 -14.46 5.92
CA SER A 397 12.64 -14.30 7.33
C SER A 397 12.94 -12.83 7.67
N GLY A 398 12.79 -12.46 8.95
CA GLY A 398 13.11 -11.12 9.45
C GLY A 398 11.99 -10.07 9.29
N GLN A 399 12.30 -8.82 9.70
CA GLN A 399 11.30 -7.76 9.78
C GLN A 399 10.87 -7.26 8.40
N ARG A 400 9.56 -7.08 8.22
CA ARG A 400 8.99 -6.43 7.05
C ARG A 400 9.08 -4.91 7.18
N ARG A 401 9.40 -4.23 6.08
CA ARG A 401 9.55 -2.77 6.01
C ARG A 401 9.05 -2.26 4.66
N VAL A 402 8.81 -0.96 4.57
CA VAL A 402 8.56 -0.28 3.29
C VAL A 402 9.84 -0.24 2.46
N GLU A 403 10.95 0.18 3.08
CA GLU A 403 12.20 0.45 2.38
C GLU A 403 13.16 -0.75 2.42
N GLY A 404 13.93 -0.92 1.33
CA GLY A 404 14.96 -1.95 1.22
C GLY A 404 16.33 -1.53 1.76
N GLY A 405 16.56 -0.23 1.94
CA GLY A 405 17.84 0.32 2.40
C GLY A 405 18.87 0.47 1.27
N TRP A 406 18.42 0.52 0.01
CA TRP A 406 19.29 0.58 -1.16
C TRP A 406 19.61 2.00 -1.62
N ARG A 407 18.80 3.00 -1.24
CA ARG A 407 19.13 4.41 -1.52
C ARG A 407 20.24 4.87 -0.59
N ALA A 408 21.33 5.38 -1.17
CA ALA A 408 22.34 6.08 -0.41
C ALA A 408 21.73 7.34 0.23
N ALA A 409 22.04 7.62 1.51
CA ALA A 409 21.70 8.88 2.15
C ALA A 409 22.17 10.05 1.27
N LYS A 410 21.24 10.95 0.91
CA LYS A 410 21.42 12.09 -0.03
C LYS A 410 22.88 12.58 -0.13
N ARG A 411 23.64 12.05 -1.10
CA ARG A 411 24.82 12.74 -1.63
C ARG A 411 24.38 13.46 -2.90
N ARG A 412 24.68 14.76 -2.97
CA ARG A 412 24.41 15.61 -4.14
C ARG A 412 24.91 14.89 -5.41
N PRO A 413 24.14 14.87 -6.51
CA PRO A 413 24.57 14.19 -7.72
C PRO A 413 25.91 14.80 -8.17
N SER A 414 26.95 13.97 -8.26
CA SER A 414 28.22 14.42 -8.83
C SER A 414 28.01 14.74 -10.31
N LEU A 415 28.45 15.94 -10.72
CA LEU A 415 28.44 16.43 -12.12
C LEU A 415 28.88 15.38 -13.16
N LEU A 416 29.73 14.43 -12.74
CA LEU A 416 30.24 13.31 -13.53
C LEU A 416 29.16 12.40 -14.12
N LEU A 417 28.03 12.19 -13.44
CA LEU A 417 26.95 11.31 -13.96
C LEU A 417 26.19 11.97 -15.13
N ALA A 418 26.06 13.29 -15.10
CA ALA A 418 25.44 14.05 -16.18
C ALA A 418 26.31 14.07 -17.44
N VAL A 419 27.64 14.18 -17.28
CA VAL A 419 28.63 14.16 -18.37
C VAL A 419 28.70 12.77 -19.05
N GLY A 420 28.59 11.68 -18.28
CA GLY A 420 28.61 10.32 -18.83
C GLY A 420 27.44 10.02 -19.78
N VAL A 421 26.24 10.52 -19.48
CA VAL A 421 25.05 10.35 -20.34
C VAL A 421 25.16 11.20 -21.61
N THR A 422 25.76 12.39 -21.54
CA THR A 422 25.96 13.23 -22.73
C THR A 422 26.99 12.63 -23.68
N LEU A 423 28.05 12.02 -23.17
CA LEU A 423 29.08 11.36 -23.97
C LEU A 423 28.58 10.07 -24.63
N LEU A 424 27.73 9.30 -23.96
CA LEU A 424 27.11 8.11 -24.55
C LEU A 424 26.12 8.45 -25.69
N LEU A 425 25.32 9.51 -25.52
CA LEU A 425 24.42 10.00 -26.58
C LEU A 425 25.19 10.63 -27.75
N GLY A 426 26.25 11.39 -27.46
CA GLY A 426 27.12 11.97 -28.48
C GLY A 426 27.91 10.92 -29.28
N GLY A 427 28.40 9.88 -28.62
CA GLY A 427 29.12 8.77 -29.24
C GLY A 427 28.23 7.92 -30.16
N ALA A 428 27.00 7.64 -29.75
CA ALA A 428 26.03 6.92 -30.58
C ALA A 428 25.62 7.71 -31.83
N LEU A 429 25.39 9.03 -31.71
CA LEU A 429 25.11 9.91 -32.85
C LEU A 429 26.31 10.02 -33.80
N PHE A 430 27.54 10.05 -33.28
CA PHE A 430 28.75 10.09 -34.11
C PHE A 430 28.97 8.77 -34.88
N ALA A 431 28.68 7.63 -34.26
CA ALA A 431 28.78 6.32 -34.92
C ALA A 431 27.76 6.14 -36.04
N LEU A 432 26.51 6.56 -35.84
CA LEU A 432 25.44 6.51 -36.84
C LEU A 432 25.70 7.43 -38.04
N ASN A 433 26.34 8.59 -37.82
CA ASN A 433 26.69 9.51 -38.90
C ASN A 433 27.88 9.00 -39.76
N ARG A 434 28.71 8.10 -39.21
CA ARG A 434 29.84 7.48 -39.93
C ARG A 434 29.43 6.26 -40.75
N SER A 435 28.45 5.47 -40.30
CA SER A 435 27.92 4.36 -41.09
C SER A 435 27.15 4.85 -42.33
N GLY A 436 26.33 5.91 -42.19
CA GLY A 436 25.60 6.51 -43.32
C GLY A 436 26.48 7.16 -44.40
N ARG A 437 27.74 7.53 -44.07
CA ARG A 437 28.71 8.04 -45.05
C ARG A 437 29.46 6.94 -45.81
N ARG A 438 29.51 5.70 -45.29
CA ARG A 438 30.14 4.56 -45.97
C ARG A 438 29.23 3.94 -47.03
N ASP A 439 27.92 3.95 -46.83
CA ASP A 439 26.97 3.39 -47.81
C ASP A 439 26.72 4.31 -49.01
N ARG A 440 27.01 5.60 -48.92
CA ARG A 440 26.90 6.54 -50.06
C ARG A 440 28.05 6.47 -51.05
N SER A 441 29.18 5.83 -50.74
CA SER A 441 30.30 5.70 -51.69
C SER A 441 30.23 4.48 -52.60
N LEU A 442 29.17 3.65 -52.47
CA LEU A 442 28.97 2.45 -53.29
C LEU A 442 27.92 2.62 -54.41
N TYR A 443 27.28 3.79 -54.52
CA TYR A 443 26.26 4.09 -55.54
C TYR A 443 26.69 5.10 -56.61
N GLU A 444 27.98 5.49 -56.67
CA GLU A 444 28.54 6.36 -57.72
C GLU A 444 29.57 5.66 -58.64
N ARG A 445 29.48 4.33 -58.76
CA ARG A 445 30.20 3.57 -59.80
C ARG A 445 29.29 2.55 -60.45
N GLU A 446 28.37 3.02 -61.29
CA GLU A 446 27.87 2.32 -62.49
C GLU A 446 27.55 3.36 -63.56
#